data_AF-A0A8T6JP18-F1
#
_entry.id   AF-A0A8T6JP18-F1
#
_cell.length_a   1.000
_cell.length_b   1.000
_cell.length_c   1.000
_cell.angle_alpha   90.00
_cell.angle_beta   90.00
_cell.angle_gamma   90.00
#
_symmetry.space_group_name_H-M   'P 1'
#
loop_
_entity.id
_entity.type
_entity.pdbx_description
1 polymer ?
#
loop_
_entity_poly.entity_id
_entity_poly.type
_entity_poly.pdbx_seq_one_letter_code
_entity_poly.pdbx_strand_id
1 'polypeptide(L)'
;MPRERPDEWPADAAEPHERFWQARLERQQAIDESIAAKADFEHLYDKPYEDNSKVRVAGPFTVESISPHRYLGLDADDELIDPVAEARSKGQSPQDFVSIILDNLRAAGVQQAHKADRIDFVSLQPWPGDYICAEGTFVEGSAASPDDSDSLDDDPEARPPTDLGDDVAATRRAAVFVGPEFGTVTRPDLVAAAREAAEAGFDMLVSCAFSYDAQASAFIRSGPTPVLKARMNADLHMANELKTTGSGNLFVIFGEPDIELLPVSSDQAGPAASAEDQGAMQYRVRLRGIDVFDPSTGEVRSDETDKIACWFVDTDYDHESFFVRHAYFLGANDPYKSLKTTLRAEIDEDAWATLHSDISRPFPAPETGHIAVKVVNHLGDEVMKVFRVPSTG
;
A
#
# COMPACT_ATOMS: atom_id res chain seq x y z
N MET A 1 -7.56 -50.96 29.60
CA MET A 1 -6.60 -51.88 28.94
C MET A 1 -5.51 -51.02 28.31
N PRO A 2 -4.24 -51.19 28.70
CA PRO A 2 -3.11 -50.47 28.11
C PRO A 2 -2.93 -50.82 26.63
N ARG A 3 -2.47 -49.88 25.79
CA ARG A 3 -2.30 -50.09 24.33
C ARG A 3 -1.25 -51.14 24.03
N GLU A 4 -0.15 -51.10 24.76
CA GLU A 4 0.89 -52.13 24.76
C GLU A 4 0.79 -52.91 26.06
N ARG A 5 1.03 -54.21 26.01
CA ARG A 5 0.99 -55.06 27.20
C ARG A 5 2.18 -54.68 28.11
N PRO A 6 1.94 -54.37 29.41
CA PRO A 6 3.04 -54.17 30.35
C PRO A 6 3.83 -55.45 30.62
N ASP A 7 5.15 -55.33 30.75
CA ASP A 7 6.07 -56.47 30.99
C ASP A 7 5.81 -57.20 32.31
N GLU A 8 5.18 -56.53 33.27
CA GLU A 8 4.85 -57.05 34.61
C GLU A 8 3.69 -58.06 34.61
N TRP A 9 2.99 -58.24 33.48
CA TRP A 9 1.85 -59.16 33.39
C TRP A 9 2.30 -60.59 33.08
N PRO A 10 1.60 -61.62 33.59
CA PRO A 10 1.95 -63.02 33.33
C PRO A 10 1.78 -63.40 31.85
N ALA A 11 2.61 -64.31 31.35
CA ALA A 11 2.75 -64.64 29.91
C ALA A 11 1.42 -65.04 29.25
N ASP A 12 0.56 -65.73 29.99
CA ASP A 12 -0.79 -66.16 29.63
C ASP A 12 -1.78 -65.01 29.34
N ALA A 13 -1.48 -63.79 29.77
CA ALA A 13 -2.31 -62.61 29.51
C ALA A 13 -2.10 -61.96 28.12
N ALA A 14 -1.15 -62.47 27.30
CA ALA A 14 -0.89 -61.93 25.95
C ALA A 14 -2.08 -62.15 25.02
N GLU A 15 -2.53 -63.40 24.92
CA GLU A 15 -3.59 -63.80 24.00
C GLU A 15 -4.94 -63.12 24.34
N PRO A 16 -5.37 -63.01 25.61
CA PRO A 16 -6.56 -62.25 25.96
C PRO A 16 -6.44 -60.74 25.70
N HIS A 17 -5.25 -60.14 25.89
CA HIS A 17 -5.01 -58.71 25.65
C HIS A 17 -5.08 -58.37 24.16
N GLU A 18 -4.44 -59.17 23.32
CA GLU A 18 -4.48 -59.01 21.86
C GLU A 18 -5.90 -59.21 21.32
N ARG A 19 -6.60 -60.26 21.78
CA ARG A 19 -8.01 -60.50 21.41
C ARG A 19 -8.93 -59.36 21.81
N PHE A 20 -8.71 -58.75 22.97
CA PHE A 20 -9.48 -57.58 23.41
C PHE A 20 -9.28 -56.39 22.47
N TRP A 21 -8.03 -56.11 22.08
CA TRP A 21 -7.71 -54.99 21.19
C TRP A 21 -8.20 -55.21 19.76
N GLN A 22 -8.09 -56.43 19.24
CA GLN A 22 -8.66 -56.79 17.94
C GLN A 22 -10.18 -56.59 17.92
N ALA A 23 -10.90 -57.13 18.91
CA ALA A 23 -12.35 -56.96 19.01
C ALA A 23 -12.76 -55.49 19.18
N ARG A 24 -11.93 -54.68 19.87
CA ARG A 24 -12.15 -53.24 20.01
C ARG A 24 -11.92 -52.50 18.69
N LEU A 25 -10.89 -52.86 17.94
CA LEU A 25 -10.57 -52.25 16.64
C LEU A 25 -11.66 -52.56 15.62
N GLU A 26 -12.10 -53.82 15.53
CA GLU A 26 -13.21 -54.26 14.69
C GLU A 26 -14.51 -53.51 15.04
N ARG A 27 -14.80 -53.36 16.34
CA ARG A 27 -15.98 -52.62 16.79
C ARG A 27 -15.88 -51.13 16.46
N GLN A 28 -14.70 -50.53 16.56
CA GLN A 28 -14.48 -49.14 16.19
C GLN A 28 -14.68 -48.95 14.68
N GLN A 29 -14.12 -49.83 13.86
CA GLN A 29 -14.33 -49.81 12.41
C GLN A 29 -15.81 -49.95 12.04
N ALA A 30 -16.54 -50.87 12.67
CA ALA A 30 -17.98 -51.02 12.44
C ALA A 30 -18.79 -49.78 12.88
N ILE A 31 -18.35 -49.08 13.95
CA ILE A 31 -18.94 -47.81 14.37
C ILE A 31 -18.64 -46.72 13.35
N ASP A 32 -17.40 -46.58 12.91
CA ASP A 32 -16.96 -45.58 11.95
C ASP A 32 -17.62 -45.80 10.58
N GLU A 33 -17.79 -47.06 10.14
CA GLU A 33 -18.57 -47.42 8.95
C GLU A 33 -20.05 -47.07 9.11
N SER A 34 -20.66 -47.34 10.27
CA SER A 34 -22.04 -46.94 10.53
C SER A 34 -22.21 -45.42 10.62
N ILE A 35 -21.21 -44.69 11.10
CA ILE A 35 -21.21 -43.22 11.11
C ILE A 35 -21.07 -42.74 9.67
N ALA A 36 -20.12 -43.24 8.88
CA ALA A 36 -19.99 -42.86 7.48
C ALA A 36 -21.25 -43.17 6.65
N ALA A 37 -21.95 -44.27 6.96
CA ALA A 37 -23.18 -44.66 6.25
C ALA A 37 -24.44 -43.90 6.70
N LYS A 38 -24.46 -43.33 7.92
CA LYS A 38 -25.65 -42.68 8.51
C LYS A 38 -25.41 -41.23 8.94
N ALA A 39 -24.19 -40.71 8.78
CA ALA A 39 -23.90 -39.31 8.99
C ALA A 39 -24.63 -38.55 7.90
N ASP A 40 -25.65 -37.81 8.30
CA ASP A 40 -26.29 -36.84 7.45
C ASP A 40 -25.24 -35.79 7.09
N PHE A 41 -24.76 -35.80 5.85
CA PHE A 41 -23.96 -34.71 5.32
C PHE A 41 -24.89 -33.51 5.14
N GLU A 42 -24.92 -32.61 6.11
CA GLU A 42 -25.51 -31.30 5.90
C GLU A 42 -24.56 -30.51 5.00
N HIS A 43 -24.85 -30.51 3.70
CA HIS A 43 -24.29 -29.50 2.82
C HIS A 43 -24.84 -28.15 3.27
N LEU A 44 -24.03 -27.38 4.01
CA LEU A 44 -24.25 -25.95 4.19
C LEU A 44 -24.15 -25.28 2.81
N TYR A 45 -25.29 -25.26 2.10
CA TYR A 45 -25.47 -24.48 0.89
C TYR A 45 -25.64 -23.02 1.29
N ASP A 46 -24.52 -22.34 1.54
CA ASP A 46 -24.46 -20.90 1.33
C ASP A 46 -24.04 -20.62 -0.13
N LYS A 47 -24.59 -21.39 -1.07
CA LYS A 47 -24.50 -21.05 -2.49
C LYS A 47 -25.65 -20.10 -2.78
N PRO A 48 -25.40 -18.80 -2.96
CA PRO A 48 -26.46 -17.88 -3.33
C PRO A 48 -27.11 -18.37 -4.64
N TYR A 49 -28.44 -18.33 -4.70
CA TYR A 49 -29.15 -18.60 -5.94
C TYR A 49 -28.71 -17.59 -7.01
N GLU A 50 -28.33 -18.09 -8.18
CA GLU A 50 -27.97 -17.23 -9.32
C GLU A 50 -29.23 -16.53 -9.83
N ASP A 51 -29.35 -15.24 -9.51
CA ASP A 51 -30.39 -14.35 -10.05
C ASP A 51 -29.80 -13.56 -11.22
N ASN A 52 -29.95 -14.08 -12.43
CA ASN A 52 -29.46 -13.45 -13.66
C ASN A 52 -30.20 -12.14 -14.02
N SER A 53 -31.28 -11.80 -13.29
CA SER A 53 -31.99 -10.52 -13.45
C SER A 53 -31.39 -9.39 -12.60
N LYS A 54 -30.49 -9.73 -11.66
CA LYS A 54 -29.85 -8.77 -10.75
C LYS A 54 -28.34 -8.81 -10.91
N VAL A 55 -27.77 -7.73 -11.44
CA VAL A 55 -26.33 -7.50 -11.37
C VAL A 55 -26.01 -6.96 -9.97
N ARG A 56 -25.36 -7.77 -9.13
CA ARG A 56 -24.77 -7.25 -7.89
C ARG A 56 -23.57 -6.37 -8.25
N VAL A 57 -23.71 -5.07 -8.09
CA VAL A 57 -22.58 -4.14 -8.00
C VAL A 57 -22.15 -4.08 -6.54
N ALA A 58 -21.64 -5.20 -6.03
CA ALA A 58 -20.82 -5.22 -4.83
C ALA A 58 -19.43 -5.54 -5.32
N GLY A 59 -18.55 -4.54 -5.36
CA GLY A 59 -17.14 -4.80 -5.56
C GLY A 59 -16.60 -5.56 -4.35
N PRO A 60 -15.62 -6.46 -4.51
CA PRO A 60 -14.83 -6.99 -3.39
C PRO A 60 -13.99 -5.92 -2.67
N PHE A 61 -14.27 -4.63 -2.87
CA PHE A 61 -13.44 -3.51 -2.45
C PHE A 61 -14.09 -2.72 -1.32
N THR A 62 -14.10 -3.32 -0.13
CA THR A 62 -13.46 -2.63 0.99
C THR A 62 -12.18 -3.40 1.27
N VAL A 63 -11.27 -3.37 0.30
CA VAL A 63 -9.87 -3.69 0.60
C VAL A 63 -9.33 -2.40 1.18
N GLU A 64 -9.53 -2.20 2.47
CA GLU A 64 -8.44 -1.54 3.17
C GLU A 64 -7.24 -2.48 2.99
N SER A 65 -6.12 -1.94 2.50
CA SER A 65 -4.83 -2.58 2.72
C SER A 65 -4.60 -2.54 4.22
N ILE A 66 -5.28 -3.43 4.93
CA ILE A 66 -5.01 -3.74 6.31
C ILE A 66 -3.60 -4.29 6.24
N SER A 67 -2.62 -3.43 6.54
CA SER A 67 -1.26 -3.86 6.84
C SER A 67 -1.40 -5.06 7.76
N PRO A 68 -0.77 -6.21 7.47
CA PRO A 68 -1.04 -7.45 8.19
C PRO A 68 -0.94 -7.14 9.69
N HIS A 69 -2.10 -7.03 10.34
CA HIS A 69 -2.13 -6.81 11.77
C HIS A 69 -1.45 -8.05 12.33
N ARG A 70 -0.52 -7.83 13.23
CA ARG A 70 0.18 -8.90 13.94
C ARG A 70 -0.86 -9.86 14.51
N TYR A 71 -1.08 -10.98 13.85
CA TYR A 71 -1.93 -12.04 14.36
C TYR A 71 -1.05 -12.87 15.28
N LEU A 72 -1.21 -12.65 16.59
CA LEU A 72 -0.64 -13.54 17.59
C LEU A 72 -1.54 -14.76 17.62
N GLY A 73 -1.08 -15.86 17.02
CA GLY A 73 -1.75 -17.15 17.17
C GLY A 73 -1.72 -17.58 18.64
N LEU A 74 -2.68 -18.38 19.07
CA LEU A 74 -2.57 -19.10 20.34
C LEU A 74 -2.18 -20.54 20.01
N ASP A 75 -1.28 -21.13 20.79
CA ASP A 75 -0.95 -22.55 20.65
C ASP A 75 -1.97 -23.43 21.39
N ALA A 76 -1.73 -24.75 21.39
CA ALA A 76 -2.62 -25.72 21.99
C ALA A 76 -2.77 -25.58 23.52
N ASP A 77 -1.93 -24.75 24.17
CA ASP A 77 -1.91 -24.51 25.60
C ASP A 77 -2.42 -23.08 25.96
N ASP A 78 -3.09 -22.39 25.03
CA ASP A 78 -3.55 -20.99 25.16
C ASP A 78 -2.40 -19.98 25.39
N GLU A 79 -1.15 -20.32 25.04
CA GLU A 79 -0.02 -19.38 25.07
C GLU A 79 0.10 -18.59 23.76
N LEU A 80 0.53 -17.33 23.85
CA LEU A 80 0.72 -16.47 22.69
C LEU A 80 1.90 -16.95 21.82
N ILE A 81 1.59 -17.39 20.59
CA ILE A 81 2.55 -17.59 19.51
C ILE A 81 2.95 -16.22 18.97
N ASP A 82 4.12 -15.75 19.38
CA ASP A 82 4.78 -14.60 18.77
C ASP A 82 5.71 -15.07 17.64
N PRO A 83 5.34 -14.90 16.35
CA PRO A 83 6.17 -15.34 15.23
C PRO A 83 7.55 -14.65 15.22
N VAL A 84 7.69 -13.46 15.86
CA VAL A 84 8.99 -12.79 16.02
C VAL A 84 9.85 -13.49 17.08
N ALA A 85 9.24 -13.99 18.16
CA ALA A 85 9.93 -14.80 19.16
C ALA A 85 10.30 -16.18 18.60
N GLU A 86 9.44 -16.77 17.77
CA GLU A 86 9.72 -18.01 17.04
C GLU A 86 10.81 -17.82 15.95
N ALA A 87 10.80 -16.71 15.21
CA ALA A 87 11.84 -16.38 14.23
C ALA A 87 13.19 -16.15 14.93
N ARG A 88 13.20 -15.45 16.07
CA ARG A 88 14.37 -15.34 16.95
C ARG A 88 14.84 -16.69 17.50
N SER A 89 13.90 -17.59 17.83
CA SER A 89 14.18 -18.96 18.27
C SER A 89 14.70 -19.86 17.15
N LYS A 90 14.32 -19.60 15.89
CA LYS A 90 14.76 -20.35 14.69
C LYS A 90 16.02 -19.77 14.04
N GLY A 91 16.60 -18.70 14.61
CA GLY A 91 17.84 -18.09 14.15
C GLY A 91 17.69 -17.18 12.92
N GLN A 92 16.47 -16.80 12.53
CA GLN A 92 16.24 -15.75 11.53
C GLN A 92 16.50 -14.40 12.19
N SER A 93 17.55 -13.74 11.75
CA SER A 93 17.98 -12.47 12.32
C SER A 93 17.24 -11.32 11.64
N PRO A 94 16.98 -10.18 12.32
CA PRO A 94 16.51 -8.96 11.66
C PRO A 94 17.41 -8.49 10.49
N GLN A 95 18.67 -8.95 10.47
CA GLN A 95 19.62 -8.71 9.38
C GLN A 95 19.23 -9.47 8.09
N ASP A 96 18.46 -10.55 8.19
CA ASP A 96 17.95 -11.28 7.02
C ASP A 96 16.89 -10.45 6.29
N PHE A 97 15.98 -9.80 7.01
CA PHE A 97 14.98 -8.90 6.40
C PHE A 97 15.65 -7.69 5.73
N VAL A 98 16.51 -6.98 6.46
CA VAL A 98 17.19 -5.78 5.91
C VAL A 98 18.04 -6.15 4.68
N SER A 99 18.76 -7.28 4.71
CA SER A 99 19.54 -7.73 3.54
C SER A 99 18.66 -8.07 2.35
N ILE A 100 17.54 -8.77 2.54
CA ILE A 100 16.54 -9.04 1.48
C ILE A 100 16.02 -7.73 0.89
N ILE A 101 15.68 -6.75 1.72
CA ILE A 101 15.21 -5.44 1.25
C ILE A 101 16.29 -4.73 0.43
N LEU A 102 17.54 -4.70 0.91
CA LEU A 102 18.64 -4.06 0.18
C LEU A 102 18.96 -4.76 -1.16
N ASP A 103 18.87 -6.09 -1.21
CA ASP A 103 19.09 -6.83 -2.45
C ASP A 103 17.97 -6.59 -3.47
N ASN A 104 16.71 -6.55 -3.02
CA ASN A 104 15.59 -6.18 -3.89
C ASN A 104 15.71 -4.71 -4.32
N LEU A 105 16.13 -3.81 -3.43
CA LEU A 105 16.31 -2.39 -3.74
C LEU A 105 17.42 -2.18 -4.79
N ARG A 106 18.49 -2.97 -4.73
CA ARG A 106 19.56 -2.98 -5.74
C ARG A 106 19.07 -3.46 -7.10
N ALA A 107 18.15 -4.43 -7.14
CA ALA A 107 17.65 -5.01 -8.38
C ALA A 107 16.51 -4.19 -9.02
N ALA A 108 15.58 -3.69 -8.20
CA ALA A 108 14.38 -3.00 -8.67
C ALA A 108 14.54 -1.48 -8.76
N GLY A 109 15.45 -0.89 -7.99
CA GLY A 109 15.54 0.56 -7.80
C GLY A 109 14.32 1.10 -7.05
N VAL A 110 14.18 2.43 -7.02
CA VAL A 110 13.00 3.09 -6.46
C VAL A 110 12.23 3.79 -7.57
N GLN A 111 11.01 3.33 -7.82
CA GLN A 111 10.12 3.91 -8.82
C GLN A 111 9.49 5.19 -8.27
N GLN A 112 9.41 6.25 -9.08
CA GLN A 112 8.65 7.46 -8.75
C GLN A 112 7.27 7.46 -9.46
N ALA A 113 6.50 8.52 -9.26
CA ALA A 113 5.14 8.66 -9.78
C ALA A 113 5.03 8.46 -11.31
N HIS A 114 6.10 8.74 -12.06
CA HIS A 114 6.21 8.40 -13.47
C HIS A 114 6.97 7.09 -13.68
N LYS A 115 6.51 6.27 -14.62
CA LYS A 115 7.17 5.01 -14.99
C LYS A 115 8.60 5.22 -15.55
N ALA A 116 8.87 6.41 -16.08
CA ALA A 116 10.19 6.80 -16.59
C ALA A 116 11.14 7.31 -15.49
N ASP A 117 10.60 7.75 -14.34
CA ASP A 117 11.37 8.35 -13.27
C ASP A 117 11.68 7.28 -12.23
N ARG A 118 12.90 6.73 -12.29
CA ARG A 118 13.39 5.69 -11.38
C ARG A 118 14.76 6.08 -10.83
N ILE A 119 14.91 5.97 -9.52
CA ILE A 119 16.20 6.11 -8.87
C ILE A 119 16.90 4.75 -8.94
N ASP A 120 17.85 4.64 -9.88
CA ASP A 120 18.75 3.50 -10.00
C ASP A 120 20.03 3.76 -9.20
N PHE A 121 20.26 2.94 -8.17
CA PHE A 121 21.49 3.01 -7.38
C PHE A 121 22.65 2.38 -8.15
N VAL A 122 23.68 3.17 -8.44
CA VAL A 122 24.96 2.70 -8.99
C VAL A 122 25.68 1.81 -7.98
N SER A 123 25.58 2.14 -6.70
CA SER A 123 26.14 1.37 -5.59
C SER A 123 25.18 1.42 -4.42
N LEU A 124 25.01 0.29 -3.74
CA LEU A 124 24.24 0.19 -2.50
C LEU A 124 25.02 -0.69 -1.52
N GLN A 125 25.60 -0.08 -0.49
CA GLN A 125 26.48 -0.72 0.49
C GLN A 125 25.90 -0.60 1.91
N PRO A 126 25.99 -1.63 2.75
CA PRO A 126 25.59 -1.52 4.15
C PRO A 126 26.36 -0.43 4.88
N TRP A 127 25.67 0.37 5.69
CA TRP A 127 26.24 1.44 6.48
C TRP A 127 26.13 1.09 7.98
N PRO A 128 27.18 1.31 8.80
CA PRO A 128 27.15 1.00 10.22
C PRO A 128 26.40 2.09 11.02
N GLY A 129 25.12 2.29 10.69
CA GLY A 129 24.24 3.25 11.35
C GLY A 129 23.35 2.63 12.42
N ASP A 130 22.81 3.46 13.31
CA ASP A 130 21.81 3.03 14.30
C ASP A 130 20.44 2.90 13.63
N TYR A 131 20.10 3.84 12.75
CA TYR A 131 18.90 3.85 11.92
C TYR A 131 19.24 3.63 10.44
N ILE A 132 20.36 4.17 9.95
CA ILE A 132 20.72 4.03 8.54
C ILE A 132 21.32 2.66 8.27
N CYS A 133 20.65 1.89 7.41
CA CYS A 133 21.05 0.52 7.09
C CYS A 133 22.04 0.45 5.91
N ALA A 134 21.95 1.39 4.98
CA ALA A 134 22.80 1.41 3.79
C ALA A 134 23.04 2.81 3.24
N GLU A 135 24.14 2.93 2.50
CA GLU A 135 24.47 4.05 1.65
C GLU A 135 24.19 3.66 0.19
N GLY A 136 23.34 4.44 -0.47
CA GLY A 136 23.06 4.37 -1.90
C GLY A 136 23.75 5.53 -2.63
N THR A 137 24.39 5.25 -3.75
CA THR A 137 24.94 6.26 -4.66
C THR A 137 24.18 6.21 -5.97
N PHE A 138 23.68 7.35 -6.46
CA PHE A 138 22.94 7.43 -7.72
C PHE A 138 23.40 8.64 -8.55
N VAL A 139 23.17 8.57 -9.86
CA VAL A 139 23.58 9.61 -10.81
C VAL A 139 22.40 10.52 -11.12
N GLU A 140 22.63 11.83 -11.02
CA GLU A 140 21.69 12.88 -11.36
C GLU A 140 21.44 12.90 -12.89
N GLY A 141 20.18 12.92 -13.32
CA GLY A 141 19.79 13.13 -14.72
C GLY A 141 19.61 11.89 -15.62
N SER A 142 19.55 10.66 -15.08
CA SER A 142 19.23 9.48 -15.91
C SER A 142 17.73 9.29 -16.18
N ALA A 143 16.86 10.18 -15.70
CA ALA A 143 15.50 10.27 -16.21
C ALA A 143 15.59 10.85 -17.62
N ALA A 144 15.52 9.99 -18.63
CA ALA A 144 15.43 10.42 -20.02
C ALA A 144 14.13 11.24 -20.17
N SER A 145 14.24 12.56 -20.14
CA SER A 145 13.19 13.47 -20.55
C SER A 145 12.78 13.10 -21.99
N PRO A 146 11.51 12.77 -22.27
CA PRO A 146 11.08 12.38 -23.61
C PRO A 146 11.02 13.53 -24.64
N ASP A 147 11.35 14.78 -24.28
CA ASP A 147 10.94 15.97 -25.03
C ASP A 147 12.00 16.61 -25.94
N ASP A 148 13.11 15.92 -26.27
CA ASP A 148 14.12 16.45 -27.21
C ASP A 148 14.13 15.74 -28.59
N SER A 149 12.99 15.21 -29.05
CA SER A 149 12.91 14.60 -30.40
C SER A 149 11.82 15.15 -31.31
N ASP A 150 11.39 16.42 -31.16
CA ASP A 150 10.54 17.07 -32.15
C ASP A 150 10.90 18.56 -32.33
N SER A 151 12.07 18.81 -32.93
CA SER A 151 12.32 20.05 -33.66
C SER A 151 13.02 19.74 -34.99
N LEU A 152 12.20 19.39 -35.98
CA LEU A 152 12.57 19.42 -37.40
C LEU A 152 12.61 20.88 -37.87
N ASP A 153 13.66 21.61 -37.52
CA ASP A 153 14.05 22.85 -38.20
C ASP A 153 15.59 22.94 -38.17
N ASP A 154 16.19 22.27 -39.16
CA ASP A 154 17.63 22.27 -39.45
C ASP A 154 17.97 23.54 -40.24
N ASP A 155 18.40 24.59 -39.54
CA ASP A 155 19.05 25.77 -40.13
C ASP A 155 20.53 25.78 -39.69
N PRO A 156 21.49 25.45 -40.59
CA PRO A 156 22.83 25.01 -40.19
C PRO A 156 23.87 26.12 -39.90
N GLU A 157 23.49 27.40 -39.81
CA GLU A 157 24.48 28.48 -39.58
C GLU A 157 24.04 29.55 -38.56
N ALA A 158 24.08 29.21 -37.27
CA ALA A 158 24.42 30.16 -36.19
C ALA A 158 24.42 29.49 -34.80
N ARG A 159 25.52 28.83 -34.39
CA ARG A 159 25.86 28.69 -32.96
C ARG A 159 27.36 28.92 -32.77
N PRO A 160 27.78 29.86 -31.89
CA PRO A 160 29.19 30.04 -31.58
C PRO A 160 29.70 28.84 -30.76
N PRO A 161 30.98 28.47 -30.86
CA PRO A 161 31.54 27.37 -30.09
C PRO A 161 31.59 27.82 -28.63
N THR A 162 30.77 27.20 -27.78
CA THR A 162 30.93 27.31 -26.33
C THR A 162 31.63 26.08 -25.81
N ASP A 163 32.56 26.37 -24.90
CA ASP A 163 33.59 25.58 -24.26
C ASP A 163 33.22 24.12 -23.93
N LEU A 164 34.19 23.22 -24.12
CA LEU A 164 34.16 21.86 -23.61
C LEU A 164 34.27 21.91 -22.08
N GLY A 165 33.14 21.91 -21.38
CA GLY A 165 33.04 21.54 -19.98
C GLY A 165 32.55 20.10 -19.86
N ASP A 166 33.30 19.25 -19.15
CA ASP A 166 32.85 17.92 -18.73
C ASP A 166 31.52 18.04 -17.96
N ASP A 167 30.40 17.64 -18.57
CA ASP A 167 29.17 17.30 -17.85
C ASP A 167 29.40 15.97 -17.10
N VAL A 168 30.16 16.01 -16.01
CA VAL A 168 30.21 14.90 -15.06
C VAL A 168 28.87 14.89 -14.34
N ALA A 169 27.97 13.99 -14.76
CA ALA A 169 26.68 13.79 -14.12
C ALA A 169 26.87 13.71 -12.59
N ALA A 170 26.27 14.67 -11.87
CA ALA A 170 26.52 14.86 -10.45
C ALA A 170 26.07 13.61 -9.69
N THR A 171 26.98 13.03 -8.91
CA THR A 171 26.72 11.80 -8.16
C THR A 171 26.26 12.18 -6.76
N ARG A 172 25.06 11.72 -6.35
CA ARG A 172 24.47 12.00 -5.04
C ARG A 172 24.48 10.77 -4.13
N ARG A 173 24.54 11.02 -2.81
CA ARG A 173 24.55 10.02 -1.75
C ARG A 173 23.20 10.02 -1.02
N ALA A 174 22.49 8.90 -1.08
CA ALA A 174 21.27 8.66 -0.31
C ALA A 174 21.55 7.74 0.88
N ALA A 175 21.09 8.12 2.06
CA ALA A 175 20.96 7.20 3.18
C ALA A 175 19.71 6.34 2.98
N VAL A 176 19.79 5.03 3.25
CA VAL A 176 18.64 4.13 3.20
C VAL A 176 18.27 3.71 4.62
N PHE A 177 17.04 4.02 5.00
CA PHE A 177 16.41 3.56 6.22
C PHE A 177 15.40 2.47 5.88
N VAL A 178 15.46 1.33 6.58
CA VAL A 178 14.52 0.22 6.41
C VAL A 178 13.64 0.17 7.66
N GLY A 179 12.35 0.44 7.48
CA GLY A 179 11.35 0.37 8.53
C GLY A 179 11.12 -1.07 9.03
N PRO A 180 10.29 -1.25 10.06
CA PRO A 180 10.00 -2.56 10.61
C PRO A 180 9.31 -3.46 9.58
N GLU A 181 9.61 -4.77 9.62
CA GLU A 181 8.95 -5.79 8.79
C GLU A 181 7.43 -5.82 9.05
N PHE A 182 7.03 -5.70 10.32
CA PHE A 182 5.64 -5.65 10.74
C PHE A 182 5.38 -4.37 11.52
N GLY A 183 4.42 -3.55 11.06
CA GLY A 183 4.02 -2.30 11.69
C GLY A 183 4.18 -1.09 10.78
N THR A 184 4.14 0.09 11.40
CA THR A 184 4.21 1.38 10.70
C THR A 184 5.43 2.16 11.15
N VAL A 185 6.09 2.85 10.22
CA VAL A 185 7.13 3.83 10.56
C VAL A 185 6.49 5.07 11.16
N THR A 186 7.05 5.54 12.27
CA THR A 186 6.55 6.71 12.99
C THR A 186 7.39 7.96 12.75
N ARG A 187 6.84 9.13 13.05
CA ARG A 187 7.58 10.40 12.89
C ARG A 187 8.89 10.44 13.70
N PRO A 188 8.97 9.99 14.97
CA PRO A 188 10.22 9.89 15.70
C PRO A 188 11.30 9.07 14.97
N ASP A 189 10.93 7.95 14.35
CA ASP A 189 11.87 7.09 13.62
C ASP A 189 12.48 7.84 12.44
N LEU A 190 11.64 8.53 11.65
CA LEU A 190 12.10 9.33 10.52
C LEU A 190 12.96 10.53 10.94
N VAL A 191 12.63 11.18 12.06
CA VAL A 191 13.43 12.30 12.58
C VAL A 191 14.81 11.81 13.02
N ALA A 192 14.89 10.66 13.70
CA ALA A 192 16.15 10.08 14.13
C ALA A 192 17.00 9.64 12.93
N ALA A 193 16.41 8.90 11.99
CA ALA A 193 17.08 8.47 10.77
C ALA A 193 17.56 9.67 9.92
N ALA A 194 16.72 10.69 9.74
CA ALA A 194 17.09 11.86 8.94
C ALA A 194 18.17 12.70 9.62
N ARG A 195 18.18 12.75 10.96
CA ARG A 195 19.25 13.40 11.72
C ARG A 195 20.57 12.67 11.56
N GLU A 196 20.57 11.34 11.68
CA GLU A 196 21.76 10.52 11.45
C GLU A 196 22.27 10.68 10.01
N ALA A 197 21.37 10.68 9.03
CA ALA A 197 21.71 10.91 7.64
C ALA A 197 22.37 12.29 7.43
N ALA A 198 21.84 13.34 8.06
CA ALA A 198 22.40 14.68 7.99
C ALA A 198 23.80 14.76 8.66
N GLU A 199 23.96 14.12 9.82
CA GLU A 199 25.24 14.07 10.54
C GLU A 199 26.32 13.30 9.76
N ALA A 200 25.93 12.28 8.98
CA ALA A 200 26.81 11.51 8.11
C ALA A 200 27.04 12.13 6.70
N GLY A 201 26.43 13.29 6.42
CA GLY A 201 26.62 14.03 5.18
C GLY A 201 26.00 13.37 3.95
N PHE A 202 24.84 12.72 4.12
CA PHE A 202 24.02 12.25 3.00
C PHE A 202 23.15 13.39 2.45
N ASP A 203 22.98 13.40 1.13
CA ASP A 203 22.19 14.42 0.42
C ASP A 203 20.69 14.23 0.61
N MET A 204 20.25 13.00 0.91
CA MET A 204 18.85 12.66 1.16
C MET A 204 18.70 11.37 1.97
N LEU A 205 17.50 11.16 2.52
CA LEU A 205 17.10 9.91 3.16
C LEU A 205 16.02 9.22 2.32
N VAL A 206 16.25 7.97 1.91
CA VAL A 206 15.23 7.07 1.37
C VAL A 206 14.76 6.16 2.48
N SER A 207 13.57 6.43 3.00
CA SER A 207 12.88 5.59 3.96
C SER A 207 12.08 4.54 3.21
N CYS A 208 12.37 3.27 3.43
CA CYS A 208 11.59 2.15 2.89
C CYS A 208 10.70 1.58 3.99
N ALA A 209 9.39 1.46 3.77
CA ALA A 209 8.47 0.81 4.72
C ALA A 209 7.21 0.29 4.03
N PHE A 210 6.55 -0.72 4.61
CA PHE A 210 5.23 -1.15 4.15
C PHE A 210 4.13 -0.13 4.45
N SER A 211 4.26 0.59 5.57
CA SER A 211 3.27 1.57 6.02
C SER A 211 3.89 2.68 6.88
N TYR A 212 3.25 3.84 6.87
CA TYR A 212 3.62 5.04 7.62
C TYR A 212 2.41 5.51 8.42
N ASP A 213 2.62 5.97 9.66
CA ASP A 213 1.56 6.64 10.40
C ASP A 213 1.22 8.01 9.74
N ALA A 214 0.12 8.63 10.15
CA ALA A 214 -0.32 9.92 9.57
C ALA A 214 0.70 11.06 9.76
N GLN A 215 1.45 11.06 10.86
CA GLN A 215 2.44 12.11 11.17
C GLN A 215 3.76 11.91 10.43
N ALA A 216 4.16 10.66 10.23
CA ALA A 216 5.29 10.23 9.41
C ALA A 216 4.99 10.46 7.92
N SER A 217 3.73 10.22 7.52
CA SER A 217 3.26 10.46 6.16
C SER A 217 3.35 11.93 5.77
N ALA A 218 3.20 12.88 6.71
CA ALA A 218 3.38 14.31 6.44
C ALA A 218 4.86 14.79 6.53
N PHE A 219 5.78 13.91 6.92
CA PHE A 219 7.20 14.25 7.11
C PHE A 219 7.96 14.16 5.78
N ILE A 220 8.44 15.30 5.29
CA ILE A 220 9.09 15.41 3.96
C ILE A 220 10.55 15.85 4.02
N ARG A 221 11.00 16.44 5.15
CA ARG A 221 12.39 16.86 5.33
C ARG A 221 12.74 17.05 6.81
N SER A 222 14.03 16.88 7.12
CA SER A 222 14.65 17.24 8.39
C SER A 222 15.83 18.17 8.14
N GLY A 223 15.68 19.46 8.48
CA GLY A 223 16.69 20.46 8.14
C GLY A 223 16.95 20.51 6.63
N PRO A 224 18.21 20.36 6.17
CA PRO A 224 18.54 20.33 4.74
C PRO A 224 18.28 18.97 4.07
N THR A 225 18.06 17.89 4.83
CA THR A 225 17.97 16.53 4.28
C THR A 225 16.50 16.22 3.90
N PRO A 226 16.17 16.10 2.61
CA PRO A 226 14.86 15.64 2.18
C PRO A 226 14.66 14.15 2.50
N VAL A 227 13.41 13.77 2.78
CA VAL A 227 13.02 12.39 3.12
C VAL A 227 12.07 11.86 2.06
N LEU A 228 12.53 10.84 1.34
CA LEU A 228 11.76 10.11 0.33
C LEU A 228 11.20 8.85 0.96
N LYS A 229 9.88 8.74 0.99
CA LYS A 229 9.19 7.57 1.54
C LYS A 229 8.91 6.61 0.38
N ALA A 230 9.74 5.60 0.26
CA ALA A 230 9.50 4.45 -0.61
C ALA A 230 8.56 3.47 0.12
N ARG A 231 7.36 3.28 -0.42
CA ARG A 231 6.44 2.25 0.06
C ARG A 231 6.86 0.90 -0.52
N MET A 232 6.99 -0.08 0.35
CA MET A 232 7.28 -1.47 0.00
C MET A 232 5.98 -2.20 -0.38
N ASN A 233 6.01 -2.97 -1.46
CA ASN A 233 4.91 -3.85 -1.82
C ASN A 233 4.95 -5.13 -0.96
N ALA A 234 3.78 -5.58 -0.47
CA ALA A 234 3.60 -6.83 0.28
C ALA A 234 4.13 -8.08 -0.45
N ASP A 235 4.25 -8.02 -1.78
CA ASP A 235 4.89 -9.04 -2.61
C ASP A 235 6.33 -9.37 -2.16
N LEU A 236 7.03 -8.44 -1.47
CA LEU A 236 8.35 -8.69 -0.90
C LEU A 236 8.37 -9.83 0.12
N HIS A 237 7.26 -10.09 0.83
CA HIS A 237 7.13 -11.24 1.72
C HIS A 237 6.96 -12.56 0.96
N MET A 238 6.47 -12.50 -0.28
CA MET A 238 6.16 -13.65 -1.13
C MET A 238 7.22 -13.85 -2.24
N ALA A 239 8.36 -13.14 -2.16
CA ALA A 239 9.38 -13.10 -3.22
C ALA A 239 9.92 -14.49 -3.61
N ASN A 240 9.92 -15.47 -2.69
CA ASN A 240 10.33 -16.85 -2.98
C ASN A 240 9.24 -17.70 -3.68
N GLU A 241 7.97 -17.34 -3.56
CA GLU A 241 6.82 -18.08 -4.12
C GLU A 241 6.38 -17.51 -5.47
N LEU A 242 6.59 -16.21 -5.70
CA LEU A 242 6.28 -15.54 -6.96
C LEU A 242 7.40 -15.78 -7.99
N LYS A 243 7.54 -17.02 -8.44
CA LYS A 243 8.27 -17.30 -9.67
C LYS A 243 7.44 -16.72 -10.84
N THR A 244 7.92 -15.62 -11.40
CA THR A 244 7.49 -15.06 -12.71
C THR A 244 6.32 -14.07 -12.70
N THR A 245 6.23 -13.16 -11.72
CA THR A 245 5.64 -11.82 -11.98
C THR A 245 6.79 -10.85 -12.27
N GLY A 246 7.11 -10.70 -13.55
CA GLY A 246 8.05 -9.68 -13.99
C GLY A 246 7.62 -8.30 -13.52
N SER A 247 8.57 -7.49 -13.05
CA SER A 247 8.44 -6.04 -12.95
C SER A 247 7.21 -5.53 -12.18
N GLY A 248 6.85 -6.14 -11.05
CA GLY A 248 6.04 -5.44 -10.06
C GLY A 248 6.87 -4.30 -9.45
N ASN A 249 6.28 -3.13 -9.23
CA ASN A 249 6.97 -2.03 -8.57
C ASN A 249 7.15 -2.37 -7.07
N LEU A 250 8.32 -2.90 -6.70
CA LEU A 250 8.59 -3.34 -5.31
C LEU A 250 8.78 -2.17 -4.34
N PHE A 251 9.34 -1.07 -4.84
CA PHE A 251 9.58 0.16 -4.08
C PHE A 251 9.04 1.34 -4.87
N VAL A 252 8.07 2.06 -4.30
CA VAL A 252 7.49 3.22 -4.96
C VAL A 252 7.46 4.44 -4.06
N ILE A 253 8.00 5.55 -4.56
CA ILE A 253 7.84 6.86 -3.93
C ILE A 253 6.54 7.47 -4.46
N PHE A 254 5.54 7.54 -3.57
CA PHE A 254 4.36 8.37 -3.77
C PHE A 254 4.52 9.63 -2.96
N GLY A 255 4.35 10.79 -3.60
CA GLY A 255 4.11 11.99 -2.82
C GLY A 255 2.65 12.10 -2.40
N GLU A 256 2.36 13.19 -1.73
CA GLU A 256 1.06 13.41 -1.10
C GLU A 256 0.04 13.92 -2.11
N PRO A 257 -1.25 13.58 -1.96
CA PRO A 257 -2.27 14.22 -2.77
C PRO A 257 -2.31 15.72 -2.43
N ASP A 258 -2.18 16.56 -3.45
CA ASP A 258 -2.37 18.01 -3.33
C ASP A 258 -3.85 18.30 -3.50
N ILE A 259 -4.47 18.81 -2.44
CA ILE A 259 -5.88 19.17 -2.45
C ILE A 259 -6.08 20.61 -2.00
N GLU A 260 -7.14 21.19 -2.52
CA GLU A 260 -7.65 22.50 -2.12
C GLU A 260 -9.06 22.34 -1.54
N LEU A 261 -9.26 22.79 -0.31
CA LEU A 261 -10.57 22.83 0.33
C LEU A 261 -11.29 24.13 -0.03
N LEU A 262 -12.38 24.01 -0.76
CA LEU A 262 -13.17 25.13 -1.28
C LEU A 262 -14.45 25.31 -0.45
N PRO A 263 -14.63 26.44 0.25
CA PRO A 263 -15.90 26.76 0.89
C PRO A 263 -16.99 27.03 -0.16
N VAL A 264 -18.17 26.46 0.02
CA VAL A 264 -19.35 26.65 -0.86
C VAL A 264 -20.37 27.50 -0.12
N SER A 265 -20.74 28.64 -0.72
CA SER A 265 -21.84 29.46 -0.21
C SER A 265 -23.19 28.77 -0.46
N SER A 266 -24.17 29.05 0.41
CA SER A 266 -25.54 28.51 0.35
C SER A 266 -26.21 28.62 -1.02
N ASP A 267 -25.79 29.60 -1.84
CA ASP A 267 -26.39 29.92 -3.13
C ASP A 267 -25.90 29.01 -4.28
N GLN A 268 -24.81 28.25 -4.06
CA GLN A 268 -24.25 27.28 -5.02
C GLN A 268 -24.32 25.82 -4.53
N ALA A 269 -24.99 25.59 -3.40
CA ALA A 269 -25.35 24.25 -2.96
C ALA A 269 -26.34 23.68 -3.98
N GLY A 270 -25.93 22.64 -4.71
CA GLY A 270 -26.80 21.97 -5.67
C GLY A 270 -28.06 21.39 -4.99
N PRO A 271 -29.02 20.86 -5.77
CA PRO A 271 -30.32 20.40 -5.27
C PRO A 271 -30.27 19.18 -4.31
N ALA A 272 -29.08 18.76 -3.89
CA ALA A 272 -28.83 17.61 -3.02
C ALA A 272 -28.61 17.97 -1.54
N ALA A 273 -28.79 19.25 -1.14
CA ALA A 273 -28.91 19.57 0.27
C ALA A 273 -30.28 19.09 0.77
N SER A 274 -30.28 18.13 1.69
CA SER A 274 -31.45 17.74 2.47
C SER A 274 -32.13 19.00 3.01
N ALA A 275 -33.45 19.02 3.16
CA ALA A 275 -34.17 20.18 3.72
C ALA A 275 -33.67 20.60 5.11
N GLU A 276 -32.92 19.73 5.80
CA GLU A 276 -32.29 19.93 7.11
C GLU A 276 -30.92 20.65 7.04
N ASP A 277 -30.27 20.69 5.87
CA ASP A 277 -28.93 21.28 5.66
C ASP A 277 -28.95 22.72 5.14
N GLN A 278 -30.13 23.34 5.08
CA GLN A 278 -30.33 24.70 4.57
C GLN A 278 -29.79 25.73 5.57
N GLY A 279 -28.49 26.00 5.49
CA GLY A 279 -27.77 27.00 6.31
C GLY A 279 -26.42 26.53 6.83
N ALA A 280 -26.08 25.26 6.67
CA ALA A 280 -24.77 24.73 7.06
C ALA A 280 -23.68 25.15 6.04
N MET A 281 -22.50 25.48 6.55
CA MET A 281 -21.32 25.72 5.72
C MET A 281 -20.97 24.42 4.98
N GLN A 282 -20.99 24.47 3.65
CA GLN A 282 -20.62 23.33 2.81
C GLN A 282 -19.19 23.50 2.28
N TYR A 283 -18.53 22.39 2.04
CA TYR A 283 -17.19 22.34 1.48
C TYR A 283 -17.17 21.48 0.23
N ARG A 284 -16.25 21.78 -0.69
CA ARG A 284 -15.81 20.91 -1.77
C ARG A 284 -14.31 20.69 -1.64
N VAL A 285 -13.86 19.55 -2.10
CA VAL A 285 -12.43 19.26 -2.26
C VAL A 285 -12.12 19.33 -3.74
N ARG A 286 -11.10 20.08 -4.13
CA ARG A 286 -10.47 19.97 -5.45
C ARG A 286 -9.17 19.21 -5.31
N LEU A 287 -9.00 18.14 -6.08
CA LEU A 287 -7.74 17.43 -6.23
C LEU A 287 -6.92 18.13 -7.32
N ARG A 288 -5.77 18.70 -6.96
CA ARG A 288 -4.85 19.33 -7.91
C ARG A 288 -3.95 18.29 -8.58
N GLY A 289 -3.63 17.23 -7.84
CA GLY A 289 -2.90 16.08 -8.33
C GLY A 289 -2.17 15.37 -7.20
N ILE A 290 -0.99 14.85 -7.50
CA ILE A 290 -0.11 14.21 -6.52
C ILE A 290 1.23 14.93 -6.57
N ASP A 291 1.79 15.24 -5.41
CA ASP A 291 3.14 15.75 -5.29
C ASP A 291 4.15 14.70 -5.77
N VAL A 292 5.08 15.12 -6.62
CA VAL A 292 6.17 14.29 -7.15
C VAL A 292 7.48 14.93 -6.74
N PHE A 293 8.32 14.16 -6.05
CA PHE A 293 9.66 14.62 -5.74
C PHE A 293 10.53 14.53 -6.99
N ASP A 294 11.06 15.67 -7.43
CA ASP A 294 12.03 15.72 -8.52
C ASP A 294 13.44 15.50 -7.94
N PRO A 295 14.09 14.36 -8.22
CA PRO A 295 15.40 14.05 -7.67
C PRO A 295 16.52 14.92 -8.24
N SER A 296 16.31 15.58 -9.39
CA SER A 296 17.28 16.53 -9.95
C SER A 296 17.28 17.83 -9.18
N THR A 297 16.11 18.43 -8.95
CA THR A 297 16.01 19.71 -8.24
C THR A 297 15.96 19.57 -6.73
N GLY A 298 15.65 18.38 -6.20
CA GLY A 298 15.41 18.17 -4.77
C GLY A 298 14.12 18.84 -4.27
N GLU A 299 13.28 19.30 -5.20
CA GLU A 299 12.02 19.97 -4.92
C GLU A 299 10.83 19.02 -5.12
N VAL A 300 9.77 19.27 -4.37
CA VAL A 300 8.49 18.58 -4.54
C VAL A 300 7.63 19.43 -5.48
N ARG A 301 7.21 18.87 -6.60
CA ARG A 301 6.34 19.52 -7.60
C ARG A 301 4.98 18.84 -7.61
N SER A 302 3.90 19.58 -7.56
CA SER A 302 2.55 19.02 -7.74
C SER A 302 2.34 18.69 -9.21
N ASP A 303 2.02 17.43 -9.52
CA ASP A 303 1.74 16.94 -10.87
C ASP A 303 0.25 17.07 -11.22
N GLU A 304 -0.11 16.85 -12.48
CA GLU A 304 -1.47 16.95 -12.99
C GLU A 304 -2.33 15.70 -12.66
N THR A 305 -3.65 15.85 -12.75
CA THR A 305 -4.62 14.81 -12.39
C THR A 305 -4.66 13.59 -13.32
N ASP A 306 -4.05 13.64 -14.50
CA ASP A 306 -4.12 12.58 -15.52
C ASP A 306 -3.53 11.24 -15.04
N LYS A 307 -2.59 11.32 -14.10
CA LYS A 307 -1.93 10.21 -13.36
C LYS A 307 -2.90 9.33 -12.56
N ILE A 308 -4.07 9.86 -12.26
CA ILE A 308 -4.94 9.37 -11.20
C ILE A 308 -6.01 8.49 -11.83
N ALA A 309 -6.09 7.23 -11.40
CA ALA A 309 -7.15 6.35 -11.84
C ALA A 309 -8.46 6.70 -11.13
N CYS A 310 -8.40 6.80 -9.81
CA CYS A 310 -9.53 7.21 -8.98
C CYS A 310 -9.08 7.90 -7.70
N TRP A 311 -10.02 8.63 -7.10
CA TRP A 311 -9.83 9.22 -5.79
C TRP A 311 -11.12 9.15 -4.97
N PHE A 312 -10.96 9.06 -3.66
CA PHE A 312 -12.02 8.87 -2.69
C PHE A 312 -11.93 9.94 -1.62
N VAL A 313 -13.09 10.37 -1.13
CA VAL A 313 -13.19 11.31 -0.02
C VAL A 313 -13.98 10.69 1.09
N ASP A 314 -13.37 10.67 2.27
CA ASP A 314 -14.05 10.50 3.54
C ASP A 314 -14.34 11.90 4.11
N THR A 315 -15.61 12.28 4.11
CA THR A 315 -16.06 13.64 4.46
C THR A 315 -16.16 13.90 5.96
N ASP A 316 -15.92 12.91 6.81
CA ASP A 316 -16.03 13.01 8.28
C ASP A 316 -15.20 11.87 8.92
N TYR A 317 -13.88 12.00 8.78
CA TYR A 317 -12.90 10.95 9.11
C TYR A 317 -12.61 10.93 10.61
N ASP A 318 -12.60 9.75 11.22
CA ASP A 318 -12.49 9.54 12.67
C ASP A 318 -11.08 9.14 13.15
N HIS A 319 -10.10 9.07 12.26
CA HIS A 319 -8.74 8.55 12.50
C HIS A 319 -8.63 7.04 12.75
N GLU A 320 -9.71 6.28 12.65
CA GLU A 320 -9.72 4.83 12.87
C GLU A 320 -9.92 4.06 11.57
N SER A 321 -10.86 4.48 10.72
CA SER A 321 -11.21 3.74 9.50
C SER A 321 -11.56 4.70 8.36
N PHE A 322 -11.20 4.33 7.14
CA PHE A 322 -11.46 5.17 5.97
C PHE A 322 -12.77 4.74 5.30
N PHE A 323 -13.80 5.57 5.41
CA PHE A 323 -15.09 5.33 4.76
C PHE A 323 -15.19 6.09 3.44
N VAL A 324 -15.29 5.35 2.34
CA VAL A 324 -15.52 5.93 1.01
C VAL A 324 -16.94 6.52 0.96
N ARG A 325 -17.06 7.83 1.21
CA ARG A 325 -18.33 8.58 1.10
C ARG A 325 -18.51 9.16 -0.29
N HIS A 326 -17.45 9.67 -0.90
CA HIS A 326 -17.42 10.05 -2.31
C HIS A 326 -16.35 9.28 -3.09
N ALA A 327 -16.63 9.01 -4.37
CA ALA A 327 -15.74 8.32 -5.29
C ALA A 327 -15.74 8.99 -6.66
N TYR A 328 -14.55 9.19 -7.22
CA TYR A 328 -14.33 9.87 -8.49
C TYR A 328 -13.30 9.14 -9.33
N PHE A 329 -13.42 9.23 -10.65
CA PHE A 329 -12.61 8.47 -11.60
C PHE A 329 -12.05 9.41 -12.67
N LEU A 330 -10.74 9.63 -12.66
CA LEU A 330 -10.03 10.58 -13.54
C LEU A 330 -9.23 9.87 -14.65
N GLY A 331 -9.36 8.55 -14.74
CA GLY A 331 -8.38 7.73 -15.43
C GLY A 331 -8.22 7.99 -16.94
N ALA A 332 -6.99 7.78 -17.42
CA ALA A 332 -6.66 7.73 -18.84
C ALA A 332 -7.41 6.59 -19.57
N ASN A 333 -7.81 6.85 -20.83
CA ASN A 333 -8.52 5.92 -21.74
C ASN A 333 -10.04 5.73 -21.51
N ASP A 334 -10.76 6.79 -21.15
CA ASP A 334 -12.23 6.82 -21.15
C ASP A 334 -12.86 5.71 -20.27
N PRO A 335 -12.71 5.81 -18.93
CA PRO A 335 -13.24 4.83 -17.98
C PRO A 335 -14.74 4.58 -18.12
N TYR A 336 -15.49 5.54 -18.68
CA TYR A 336 -16.90 5.42 -19.02
C TYR A 336 -17.16 4.24 -19.98
N LYS A 337 -16.37 4.14 -21.04
CA LYS A 337 -16.53 3.10 -22.06
C LYS A 337 -16.22 1.71 -21.52
N SER A 338 -15.18 1.60 -20.68
CA SER A 338 -14.81 0.37 -20.00
C SER A 338 -15.88 -0.08 -18.99
N LEU A 339 -16.45 0.87 -18.23
CA LEU A 339 -17.50 0.58 -17.27
C LEU A 339 -18.82 0.20 -17.96
N LYS A 340 -19.22 0.93 -19.01
CA LYS A 340 -20.39 0.64 -19.84
C LYS A 340 -20.32 -0.75 -20.46
N THR A 341 -19.15 -1.13 -20.98
CA THR A 341 -18.92 -2.45 -21.57
C THR A 341 -19.03 -3.55 -20.52
N THR A 342 -18.45 -3.33 -19.32
CA THR A 342 -18.45 -4.30 -18.22
C THR A 342 -19.85 -4.52 -17.63
N LEU A 343 -20.59 -3.44 -17.35
CA LEU A 343 -21.92 -3.50 -16.76
C LEU A 343 -23.02 -3.90 -17.76
N ARG A 344 -22.73 -3.86 -19.06
CA ARG A 344 -23.71 -4.10 -20.15
C ARG A 344 -25.00 -3.29 -19.99
N ALA A 345 -24.89 -2.09 -19.42
CA ALA A 345 -26.01 -1.21 -19.10
C ALA A 345 -25.78 0.18 -19.71
N GLU A 346 -26.87 0.89 -20.00
CA GLU A 346 -26.80 2.31 -20.30
C GLU A 346 -26.52 3.05 -18.98
N ILE A 347 -25.35 3.67 -18.92
CA ILE A 347 -24.96 4.54 -17.82
C ILE A 347 -25.45 5.95 -18.19
N ASP A 348 -26.10 6.62 -17.25
CA ASP A 348 -26.50 8.02 -17.40
C ASP A 348 -25.24 8.89 -17.55
N GLU A 349 -25.13 9.58 -18.69
CA GLU A 349 -23.98 10.42 -19.03
C GLU A 349 -23.83 11.61 -18.09
N ASP A 350 -24.95 12.18 -17.63
CA ASP A 350 -24.95 13.30 -16.69
C ASP A 350 -24.47 12.81 -15.31
N ALA A 351 -24.92 11.63 -14.88
CA ALA A 351 -24.46 11.02 -13.63
C ALA A 351 -22.96 10.70 -13.68
N TRP A 352 -22.47 10.16 -14.81
CA TRP A 352 -21.05 9.87 -15.01
C TRP A 352 -20.17 11.12 -15.02
N ALA A 353 -20.62 12.20 -15.67
CA ALA A 353 -19.89 13.46 -15.71
C ALA A 353 -19.61 14.01 -14.30
N THR A 354 -20.49 13.76 -13.33
CA THR A 354 -20.26 14.15 -11.94
C THR A 354 -19.24 13.29 -11.19
N LEU A 355 -18.95 12.07 -11.67
CA LEU A 355 -17.96 11.15 -11.11
C LEU A 355 -16.59 11.31 -11.80
N HIS A 356 -16.58 11.76 -13.05
CA HIS A 356 -15.38 12.13 -13.78
C HIS A 356 -15.02 13.61 -13.51
N SER A 357 -14.69 13.92 -12.25
CA SER A 357 -14.30 15.26 -11.83
C SER A 357 -13.17 15.23 -10.81
N ASP A 358 -12.31 16.24 -10.90
CA ASP A 358 -11.27 16.59 -9.94
C ASP A 358 -11.85 17.37 -8.75
N ILE A 359 -13.14 17.74 -8.80
CA ILE A 359 -13.84 18.48 -7.76
C ILE A 359 -14.95 17.62 -7.17
N SER A 360 -14.96 17.52 -5.84
CA SER A 360 -15.98 16.79 -5.13
C SER A 360 -17.34 17.46 -5.22
N ARG A 361 -18.38 16.66 -4.99
CA ARG A 361 -19.70 17.16 -4.63
C ARG A 361 -19.61 17.91 -3.30
N PRO A 362 -20.48 18.90 -3.08
CA PRO A 362 -20.51 19.61 -1.81
C PRO A 362 -20.90 18.65 -0.67
N PHE A 363 -20.28 18.81 0.49
CA PHE A 363 -20.59 18.07 1.71
C PHE A 363 -20.61 19.04 2.92
N PRO A 364 -21.37 18.73 3.99
CA PRO A 364 -21.39 19.55 5.20
C PRO A 364 -20.04 19.51 5.93
N ALA A 365 -19.80 20.46 6.83
CA ALA A 365 -18.63 20.42 7.71
C ALA A 365 -18.59 19.09 8.52
N PRO A 366 -17.44 18.39 8.60
CA PRO A 366 -17.31 17.17 9.39
C PRO A 366 -17.54 17.43 10.88
N GLU A 367 -18.22 16.51 11.57
CA GLU A 367 -18.38 16.54 13.03
C GLU A 367 -17.04 16.29 13.73
N THR A 368 -16.20 15.42 13.15
CA THR A 368 -14.85 15.14 13.65
C THR A 368 -13.87 16.28 13.40
N GLY A 369 -14.24 17.25 12.55
CA GLY A 369 -13.37 18.34 12.09
C GLY A 369 -12.31 17.91 11.08
N HIS A 370 -12.35 16.66 10.59
CA HIS A 370 -11.35 16.11 9.68
C HIS A 370 -11.99 15.44 8.47
N ILE A 371 -11.30 15.54 7.34
CA ILE A 371 -11.59 14.75 6.14
C ILE A 371 -10.35 13.96 5.77
N ALA A 372 -10.53 12.84 5.10
CA ALA A 372 -9.43 12.10 4.48
C ALA A 372 -9.66 11.99 2.98
N VAL A 373 -8.59 12.21 2.21
CA VAL A 373 -8.61 12.03 0.77
C VAL A 373 -7.63 10.93 0.41
N LYS A 374 -8.13 9.92 -0.30
CA LYS A 374 -7.34 8.81 -0.80
C LYS A 374 -7.28 8.87 -2.32
N VAL A 375 -6.08 8.71 -2.88
CA VAL A 375 -5.83 8.74 -4.32
C VAL A 375 -5.19 7.43 -4.74
N VAL A 376 -5.63 6.89 -5.87
CA VAL A 376 -5.13 5.64 -6.45
C VAL A 376 -4.67 5.90 -7.88
N ASN A 377 -3.45 5.47 -8.19
CA ASN A 377 -2.90 5.58 -9.54
C ASN A 377 -3.37 4.41 -10.44
N HIS A 378 -2.97 4.43 -11.72
CA HIS A 378 -3.24 3.36 -12.69
C HIS A 378 -2.58 2.00 -12.38
N LEU A 379 -1.60 1.99 -11.47
CA LEU A 379 -0.86 0.79 -11.08
C LEU A 379 -1.46 0.11 -9.84
N GLY A 380 -2.50 0.71 -9.25
CA GLY A 380 -3.17 0.20 -8.05
C GLY A 380 -2.55 0.66 -6.73
N ASP A 381 -1.59 1.57 -6.79
CA ASP A 381 -0.97 2.13 -5.60
C ASP A 381 -1.85 3.22 -4.98
N GLU A 382 -2.02 3.18 -3.67
CA GLU A 382 -2.85 4.12 -2.91
C GLU A 382 -2.04 5.03 -1.98
N VAL A 383 -2.45 6.30 -1.89
CA VAL A 383 -1.98 7.27 -0.91
C VAL A 383 -3.16 7.97 -0.26
N MET A 384 -3.05 8.30 1.03
CA MET A 384 -4.08 9.01 1.78
C MET A 384 -3.48 10.20 2.50
N LYS A 385 -4.24 11.29 2.58
CA LYS A 385 -3.91 12.45 3.41
C LYS A 385 -5.13 12.93 4.16
N VAL A 386 -4.90 13.26 5.43
CA VAL A 386 -5.92 13.77 6.35
C VAL A 386 -5.80 15.28 6.41
N PHE A 387 -6.93 15.96 6.30
CA PHE A 387 -7.01 17.41 6.33
C PHE A 387 -7.95 17.85 7.44
N ARG A 388 -7.53 18.89 8.15
CA ARG A 388 -8.38 19.54 9.14
C ARG A 388 -9.27 20.57 8.45
N VAL A 389 -10.57 20.46 8.66
CA VAL A 389 -11.53 21.46 8.19
C VAL A 389 -11.64 22.56 9.25
N PRO A 390 -11.54 23.84 8.87
CA PRO A 390 -11.73 24.94 9.82
C PRO A 390 -13.15 24.90 10.39
N SER A 391 -13.29 24.73 11.70
CA SER A 391 -14.59 24.81 12.38
C SER A 391 -15.11 26.24 12.31
N THR A 392 -16.33 26.45 11.83
CA THR A 392 -17.06 27.70 12.02
C THR A 392 -17.40 27.79 13.52
N GLY A 393 -16.76 28.71 14.23
CA GLY A 393 -16.90 28.88 15.68
C GLY A 393 -18.24 29.43 16.11
#